data_AF-A0A3P7IKA3-F1
#
_entry.id   AF-A0A3P7IKA3-F1
#
_cell.length_a   1.000
_cell.length_b   1.000
_cell.length_c   1.000
_cell.angle_alpha   90.00
_cell.angle_beta   90.00
_cell.angle_gamma   90.00
#
_symmetry.space_group_name_H-M   'P 1'
#
loop_
_entity.id
_entity.type
_entity.pdbx_description
1 polymer ?
#
loop_
_entity_poly.entity_id
_entity_poly.type
_entity_poly.pdbx_seq_one_letter_code
_entity_poly.pdbx_strand_id
1 'polypeptide(L)'
;MDLVDTDFSVSEGKVSSVDPGSLSQLPRSIKDILLMIFDKEQMRSQMLRFQLDLDKMPLGKLSRKQITSAFSVLTELQTLMIDDRDEIKIIDASNRFYTLIPHNFGMDKPPLLRSIDVIKEKCAMLDSLLDMQIAYQVIKEETKEETEKERDPVDVYYEKLKCKLEVVEHGSAEFNTIKAYMDNTHGETHTMFDLEIVDIIRVDREGEDERFKAELGNRMLLWHGSATANYGGILSQGLRIAPPEAPM
;
A
#
# COMPACT_ATOMS: atom_id res chain seq x y z
N MET A 1 5.90 -4.75 -31.88
CA MET A 1 4.52 -4.56 -31.39
C MET A 1 4.33 -5.67 -30.38
N ASP A 2 4.86 -5.44 -29.19
CA ASP A 2 4.98 -6.50 -28.18
C ASP A 2 3.62 -6.64 -27.53
N LEU A 3 3.00 -7.79 -27.78
CA LEU A 3 1.75 -8.21 -27.15
C LEU A 3 1.98 -8.23 -25.65
N VAL A 4 1.24 -7.38 -24.94
CA VAL A 4 1.15 -7.42 -23.49
C VAL A 4 0.51 -8.76 -23.14
N ASP A 5 1.27 -9.67 -22.54
CA ASP A 5 0.80 -10.94 -22.00
C ASP A 5 -0.20 -10.66 -20.88
N THR A 6 -1.47 -10.54 -21.24
CA THR A 6 -2.59 -10.52 -20.30
C THR A 6 -3.05 -11.95 -20.09
N ASP A 7 -2.58 -12.57 -19.00
CA ASP A 7 -3.08 -13.88 -18.55
C ASP A 7 -4.48 -13.70 -17.93
N PHE A 8 -5.50 -14.28 -18.59
CA PHE A 8 -6.92 -14.01 -18.32
C PHE A 8 -7.59 -14.97 -17.32
N SER A 9 -6.83 -15.66 -16.46
CA SER A 9 -7.42 -16.58 -15.48
C SER A 9 -7.57 -15.93 -14.09
N VAL A 10 -8.80 -15.47 -13.76
CA VAL A 10 -9.20 -15.19 -12.37
C VAL A 10 -9.97 -16.41 -11.87
N SER A 11 -9.33 -17.27 -11.10
CA SER A 11 -10.04 -18.22 -10.25
C SER A 11 -10.48 -17.48 -8.99
N GLU A 12 -11.78 -17.27 -8.82
CA GLU A 12 -12.36 -16.87 -7.54
C GLU A 12 -12.00 -17.96 -6.52
N GLY A 13 -11.16 -17.61 -5.54
CA GLY A 13 -10.74 -18.52 -4.49
C GLY A 13 -11.93 -18.96 -3.63
N LYS A 14 -11.96 -20.22 -3.21
CA LYS A 14 -12.95 -20.73 -2.26
C LYS A 14 -12.88 -19.90 -0.96
N VAL A 15 -14.04 -19.56 -0.42
CA VAL A 15 -14.18 -18.93 0.91
C VAL A 15 -13.71 -19.95 1.96
N SER A 16 -12.75 -19.55 2.80
CA SER A 16 -12.32 -20.34 3.96
C SER A 16 -13.53 -20.72 4.82
N SER A 17 -13.57 -21.97 5.32
CA SER A 17 -14.64 -22.43 6.21
C SER A 17 -14.51 -21.90 7.64
N VAL A 18 -13.43 -21.18 7.96
CA VAL A 18 -13.12 -20.61 9.27
C VAL A 18 -13.37 -19.11 9.25
N ASP A 19 -14.12 -18.62 10.25
CA ASP A 19 -14.32 -17.17 10.44
C ASP A 19 -12.98 -16.51 10.83
N PRO A 20 -12.48 -15.51 10.08
CA PRO A 20 -11.18 -14.90 10.34
C PRO A 20 -11.03 -14.38 11.79
N GLY A 21 -10.00 -14.85 12.49
CA GLY A 21 -9.66 -14.47 13.86
C GLY A 21 -10.33 -15.31 14.96
N SER A 22 -11.24 -16.23 14.59
CA SER A 22 -12.02 -17.05 15.53
C SER A 22 -11.21 -18.16 16.20
N LEU A 23 -10.22 -18.74 15.51
CA LEU A 23 -9.35 -19.81 16.03
C LEU A 23 -7.98 -19.27 16.46
N SER A 24 -7.59 -18.10 15.96
CA SER A 24 -6.30 -17.47 16.24
C SER A 24 -6.12 -17.11 17.73
N GLN A 25 -4.96 -17.49 18.26
CA GLN A 25 -4.51 -17.18 19.62
C GLN A 25 -3.76 -15.85 19.71
N LEU A 26 -3.67 -15.09 18.62
CA LEU A 26 -3.05 -13.77 18.63
C LEU A 26 -3.86 -12.79 19.50
N PRO A 27 -3.18 -11.81 20.14
CA PRO A 27 -3.86 -10.72 20.85
C PRO A 27 -4.89 -10.03 19.97
N ARG A 28 -6.03 -9.63 20.57
CA ARG A 28 -7.14 -9.00 19.85
C ARG A 28 -6.70 -7.82 18.99
N SER A 29 -5.91 -6.90 19.53
CA SER A 29 -5.40 -5.73 18.80
C SER A 29 -4.61 -6.11 17.55
N ILE A 30 -3.84 -7.19 17.61
CA ILE A 30 -3.09 -7.70 16.45
C ILE A 30 -4.04 -8.31 15.42
N LYS A 31 -5.04 -9.08 15.86
CA LYS A 31 -6.06 -9.64 14.96
C LYS A 31 -6.83 -8.53 14.24
N ASP A 32 -7.26 -7.51 14.97
CA ASP A 32 -8.01 -6.38 14.41
C ASP A 32 -7.16 -5.61 13.38
N ILE A 33 -5.86 -5.41 13.64
CA ILE A 33 -4.92 -4.78 12.69
C ILE A 33 -4.73 -5.64 11.43
N LEU A 34 -4.52 -6.94 11.58
CA LEU A 34 -4.35 -7.84 10.44
C LEU A 34 -5.59 -7.87 9.56
N LEU A 35 -6.77 -7.97 10.17
CA LEU A 35 -8.05 -7.92 9.45
C LEU A 35 -8.23 -6.58 8.73
N MET A 36 -7.82 -5.48 9.35
CA MET A 36 -7.89 -4.15 8.75
C MET A 36 -6.94 -3.98 7.56
N ILE A 37 -5.71 -4.50 7.66
CA ILE A 37 -4.69 -4.39 6.61
C ILE A 37 -5.02 -5.27 5.40
N PHE A 38 -5.56 -6.47 5.63
CA PHE A 38 -5.87 -7.45 4.60
C PHE A 38 -7.35 -7.43 4.14
N ASP A 39 -8.04 -6.32 4.37
CA ASP A 39 -9.42 -6.11 3.97
C ASP A 39 -9.55 -5.80 2.47
N LYS A 40 -10.14 -6.75 1.72
CA LYS A 40 -10.38 -6.63 0.27
C LYS A 40 -11.31 -5.47 -0.08
N GLU A 41 -12.31 -5.17 0.76
CA GLU A 41 -13.25 -4.08 0.52
C GLU A 41 -12.58 -2.72 0.70
N GLN A 42 -11.70 -2.59 1.71
CA GLN A 42 -10.90 -1.37 1.88
C GLN A 42 -9.95 -1.14 0.72
N MET A 43 -9.25 -2.18 0.25
CA MET A 43 -8.41 -2.09 -0.95
C MET A 43 -9.24 -1.66 -2.17
N ARG A 44 -10.42 -2.26 -2.37
CA ARG A 44 -11.35 -1.90 -3.46
C ARG A 44 -11.81 -0.44 -3.36
N SER A 45 -12.17 0.01 -2.15
CA SER A 45 -12.60 1.39 -1.88
C SER A 45 -11.50 2.40 -2.17
N GLN A 46 -10.25 2.09 -1.79
CA GLN A 46 -9.10 2.94 -2.10
C GLN A 46 -8.83 3.03 -3.60
N MET A 47 -8.94 1.93 -4.35
CA MET A 47 -8.82 1.95 -5.81
C MET A 47 -9.92 2.79 -6.48
N LEU A 48 -11.15 2.76 -5.97
CA LEU A 48 -12.23 3.62 -6.46
C LEU A 48 -11.97 5.10 -6.19
N ARG A 49 -11.38 5.45 -5.04
CA ARG A 49 -10.97 6.83 -4.73
C ARG A 49 -9.91 7.35 -5.71
N PHE A 50 -9.04 6.47 -6.20
CA PHE A 50 -8.10 6.78 -7.27
C PHE A 50 -8.73 6.84 -8.68
N GLN A 51 -10.04 6.64 -8.78
CA GLN A 51 -10.82 6.63 -10.02
C GLN A 51 -10.37 5.51 -10.97
N LEU A 52 -9.96 4.36 -10.43
CA LEU A 52 -9.55 3.22 -11.25
C LEU A 52 -10.77 2.45 -11.78
N ASP A 53 -10.64 1.94 -13.00
CA ASP A 53 -11.64 1.07 -13.62
C ASP A 53 -11.43 -0.36 -13.11
N LEU A 54 -12.19 -0.73 -12.08
CA LEU A 54 -12.10 -2.04 -11.43
C LEU A 54 -12.58 -3.20 -12.31
N ASP A 55 -13.40 -2.93 -13.33
CA ASP A 55 -13.87 -3.97 -14.24
C ASP A 55 -12.74 -4.38 -15.20
N LYS A 56 -11.94 -3.40 -15.63
CA LYS A 56 -10.75 -3.64 -16.47
C LYS A 56 -9.52 -4.03 -15.66
N MET A 57 -9.40 -3.52 -14.43
CA MET A 57 -8.24 -3.75 -13.56
C MET A 57 -8.68 -4.19 -12.14
N PRO A 58 -9.15 -5.43 -11.99
CA PRO A 58 -9.39 -6.00 -10.67
C PRO A 58 -8.05 -6.23 -9.94
N LEU A 59 -8.07 -6.20 -8.60
CA LEU A 59 -6.89 -6.36 -7.72
C LEU A 59 -5.97 -7.52 -8.15
N GLY A 60 -6.53 -8.68 -8.49
CA GLY A 60 -5.77 -9.86 -8.87
C GLY A 60 -5.12 -9.83 -10.25
N LYS A 61 -5.38 -8.81 -11.08
CA LYS A 61 -4.79 -8.62 -12.41
C LYS A 61 -3.77 -7.49 -12.46
N LEU A 62 -3.53 -6.83 -11.33
CA LEU A 62 -2.52 -5.78 -11.24
C LEU A 62 -1.14 -6.39 -11.46
N SER A 63 -0.42 -5.95 -12.50
CA SER A 63 0.92 -6.46 -12.84
C SER A 63 2.00 -5.50 -12.40
N ARG A 64 3.04 -6.00 -11.73
CA ARG A 64 4.17 -5.17 -11.29
C ARG A 64 4.86 -4.51 -12.49
N LYS A 65 4.99 -5.24 -13.60
CA LYS A 65 5.56 -4.71 -14.85
C LYS A 65 4.73 -3.54 -15.40
N GLN A 66 3.41 -3.64 -15.33
CA GLN A 66 2.50 -2.59 -15.79
C GLN A 66 2.62 -1.33 -14.92
N ILE A 67 2.71 -1.48 -13.60
CA ILE A 67 2.97 -0.36 -12.67
C ILE A 67 4.33 0.29 -12.97
N THR A 68 5.39 -0.50 -13.14
CA THR A 68 6.73 0.03 -13.48
C THR A 68 6.72 0.78 -14.81
N SER A 69 6.07 0.25 -15.84
CA SER A 69 5.90 0.97 -17.11
C SER A 69 5.12 2.29 -16.95
N ALA A 70 4.12 2.32 -16.07
CA ALA A 70 3.37 3.54 -15.78
C ALA A 70 4.24 4.59 -15.06
N PHE A 71 5.12 4.17 -14.15
CA PHE A 71 6.12 5.08 -13.54
C PHE A 71 7.03 5.70 -14.61
N SER A 72 7.53 4.92 -15.56
CA SER A 72 8.36 5.45 -16.65
C SER A 72 7.65 6.53 -17.46
N VAL A 73 6.33 6.38 -17.72
CA VAL A 73 5.53 7.40 -18.41
C VAL A 73 5.37 8.67 -17.55
N LEU A 74 5.21 8.53 -16.23
CA LEU A 74 5.15 9.69 -15.32
C LEU A 74 6.49 10.44 -15.25
N THR A 75 7.62 9.74 -15.31
CA THR A 75 8.97 10.33 -15.38
C THR A 75 9.20 11.09 -16.68
N GLU A 76 8.74 10.53 -17.79
CA GLU A 76 8.74 11.22 -19.09
C GLU A 76 7.90 12.51 -19.01
N LEU A 77 6.68 12.43 -18.45
CA LEU A 77 5.82 13.59 -18.26
C LEU A 77 6.48 14.68 -17.40
N GLN A 78 7.14 14.31 -16.31
CA GLN A 78 7.83 15.27 -15.45
C GLN A 78 8.96 15.98 -16.22
N THR A 79 9.75 15.24 -16.99
CA THR A 79 10.82 15.79 -17.82
C THR A 79 10.26 16.78 -18.85
N LEU A 80 9.16 16.42 -19.52
CA LEU A 80 8.46 17.32 -20.46
C LEU A 80 7.93 18.59 -19.78
N MET A 81 7.51 18.53 -18.51
CA MET A 81 7.07 19.75 -17.80
C MET A 81 8.22 20.72 -17.49
N ILE A 82 9.45 20.22 -17.37
CA ILE A 82 10.66 20.99 -17.02
C ILE A 82 11.34 21.54 -18.27
N ASP A 83 11.58 20.69 -19.28
CA ASP A 83 12.48 20.99 -20.40
C ASP A 83 11.77 21.52 -21.66
N ASP A 84 10.63 20.92 -22.02
CA ASP A 84 9.95 21.20 -23.30
C ASP A 84 8.44 20.93 -23.13
N ARG A 85 7.65 21.99 -22.94
CA ARG A 85 6.19 21.93 -22.79
C ARG A 85 5.48 21.70 -24.14
N ASP A 86 5.95 20.70 -24.88
CA ASP A 86 5.32 20.24 -26.10
C ASP A 86 3.98 19.58 -25.77
N GLU A 87 2.90 20.29 -26.08
CA GLU A 87 1.53 19.87 -25.78
C GLU A 87 1.18 18.53 -26.45
N ILE A 88 1.73 18.24 -27.63
CA ILE A 88 1.44 17.00 -28.36
C ILE A 88 2.04 15.80 -27.60
N LYS A 89 3.28 15.93 -27.12
CA LYS A 89 3.95 14.88 -26.33
C LYS A 89 3.26 14.67 -24.98
N ILE A 90 2.80 15.74 -24.34
CA ILE A 90 2.06 15.65 -23.07
C ILE A 90 0.74 14.90 -23.23
N ILE A 91 0.01 15.19 -24.32
CA ILE A 91 -1.24 14.49 -24.65
C ILE A 91 -0.96 13.00 -24.91
N ASP A 92 0.06 12.68 -25.71
CA ASP A 92 0.45 11.29 -25.99
C ASP A 92 0.81 10.53 -24.70
N ALA A 93 1.68 11.10 -23.86
CA ALA A 93 2.10 10.46 -22.62
C ALA A 93 0.95 10.32 -21.62
N SER A 94 0.05 11.31 -21.53
CA SER A 94 -1.18 11.19 -20.72
C SER A 94 -2.06 10.05 -21.20
N ASN A 95 -2.25 9.91 -22.52
CA ASN A 95 -3.02 8.80 -23.10
C ASN A 95 -2.37 7.44 -22.83
N ARG A 96 -1.04 7.35 -22.96
CA ARG A 96 -0.29 6.12 -22.63
C ARG A 96 -0.46 5.75 -21.16
N PHE A 97 -0.41 6.71 -20.25
CA PHE A 97 -0.64 6.47 -18.83
C PHE A 97 -2.03 5.90 -18.57
N TYR A 98 -3.10 6.51 -19.10
CA TYR A 98 -4.47 6.02 -18.90
C TYR A 98 -4.78 4.70 -19.61
N THR A 99 -4.00 4.37 -20.65
CA THR A 99 -4.06 3.06 -21.30
C THR A 99 -3.40 1.99 -20.43
N LEU A 100 -2.25 2.30 -19.82
CA LEU A 100 -1.55 1.42 -18.90
C LEU A 100 -2.27 1.26 -17.58
N ILE A 101 -2.89 2.31 -17.05
CA ILE A 101 -3.62 2.29 -15.78
C ILE A 101 -5.05 2.74 -16.08
N PRO A 102 -5.98 1.79 -16.33
CA PRO A 102 -7.35 2.10 -16.67
C PRO A 102 -8.02 2.91 -15.55
N HIS A 103 -8.52 4.09 -15.90
CA HIS A 103 -9.31 4.94 -15.02
C HIS A 103 -10.76 5.02 -15.52
N ASN A 104 -11.69 5.23 -14.59
CA ASN A 104 -13.09 5.47 -14.86
C ASN A 104 -13.45 6.93 -14.54
N PHE A 105 -13.56 7.75 -15.59
CA PHE A 105 -13.98 9.15 -15.51
C PHE A 105 -15.48 9.34 -15.84
N GLY A 106 -16.25 8.25 -15.92
CA GLY A 106 -17.65 8.31 -16.33
C GLY A 106 -17.81 8.85 -17.76
N MET A 107 -18.56 9.94 -17.90
CA MET A 107 -18.79 10.62 -19.18
C MET A 107 -17.75 11.72 -19.47
N ASP A 108 -16.93 12.06 -18.49
CA ASP A 108 -15.92 13.10 -18.63
C ASP A 108 -14.69 12.59 -19.37
N LYS A 109 -13.99 13.52 -20.03
CA LYS A 109 -12.73 13.21 -20.70
C LYS A 109 -11.62 13.01 -19.66
N PRO A 110 -10.70 12.04 -19.86
CA PRO A 110 -9.51 11.92 -19.04
C PRO A 110 -8.74 13.25 -18.95
N PRO A 111 -8.42 13.73 -17.74
CA PRO A 111 -7.71 14.99 -17.57
C PRO A 111 -6.26 14.86 -18.05
N LEU A 112 -5.67 15.93 -18.57
CA LEU A 112 -4.25 15.91 -18.96
C LEU A 112 -3.34 15.99 -17.73
N LEU A 113 -2.27 15.19 -17.73
CA LEU A 113 -1.25 15.15 -16.67
C LEU A 113 -0.25 16.30 -16.84
N ARG A 114 -0.71 17.53 -16.62
CA ARG A 114 0.00 18.78 -16.98
C ARG A 114 0.60 19.57 -15.81
N SER A 115 0.70 18.96 -14.64
CA SER A 115 1.28 19.63 -13.46
C SER A 115 2.08 18.64 -12.63
N ILE A 116 3.13 19.16 -11.98
CA ILE A 116 3.99 18.37 -11.10
C ILE A 116 3.17 17.78 -9.94
N ASP A 117 2.20 18.52 -9.41
CA ASP A 117 1.36 18.04 -8.31
C ASP A 117 0.48 16.86 -8.73
N VAL A 118 -0.13 16.93 -9.92
CA VAL A 118 -0.90 15.80 -10.48
C VAL A 118 0.00 14.60 -10.74
N ILE A 119 1.22 14.80 -11.23
CA ILE A 119 2.18 13.70 -11.44
C ILE A 119 2.53 13.05 -10.09
N LYS A 120 2.83 13.84 -9.06
CA LYS A 120 3.10 13.34 -7.70
C LYS A 120 1.92 12.56 -7.12
N GLU A 121 0.70 13.04 -7.30
CA GLU A 121 -0.51 12.33 -6.89
C GLU A 121 -0.62 10.97 -7.60
N LYS A 122 -0.35 10.93 -8.91
CA LYS A 122 -0.34 9.67 -9.67
C LYS A 122 0.80 8.73 -9.27
N CYS A 123 1.95 9.24 -8.85
CA CYS A 123 3.02 8.41 -8.27
C CYS A 123 2.59 7.78 -6.95
N ALA A 124 2.04 8.58 -6.03
CA ALA A 124 1.53 8.07 -4.75
C ALA A 124 0.42 7.01 -4.95
N MET A 125 -0.41 7.19 -5.99
CA MET A 125 -1.38 6.19 -6.42
C MET A 125 -0.70 4.88 -6.87
N LEU A 126 0.33 4.95 -7.72
CA LEU A 126 1.07 3.77 -8.19
C LEU A 126 1.80 3.05 -7.06
N ASP A 127 2.39 3.78 -6.11
CA ASP A 127 3.00 3.19 -4.91
C ASP A 127 1.99 2.42 -4.08
N SER A 128 0.82 3.03 -3.84
CA SER A 128 -0.27 2.38 -3.11
C SER A 128 -0.78 1.12 -3.82
N LEU A 129 -0.83 1.15 -5.15
CA LEU A 129 -1.18 -0.02 -5.96
C LEU A 129 -0.16 -1.16 -5.81
N LEU A 130 1.13 -0.83 -5.75
CA LEU A 130 2.18 -1.82 -5.52
C LEU A 130 2.05 -2.48 -4.14
N ASP A 131 1.77 -1.71 -3.10
CA ASP A 131 1.54 -2.27 -1.75
C ASP A 131 0.28 -3.14 -1.68
N MET A 132 -0.81 -2.68 -2.27
CA MET A 132 -2.05 -3.47 -2.38
C MET A 132 -1.84 -4.79 -3.13
N GLN A 133 -1.03 -4.79 -4.19
CA GLN A 133 -0.69 -6.00 -4.93
C GLN A 133 0.02 -7.03 -4.04
N ILE A 134 0.96 -6.58 -3.21
CA ILE A 134 1.70 -7.44 -2.28
C ILE A 134 0.76 -8.02 -1.22
N ALA A 135 -0.07 -7.16 -0.63
CA ALA A 135 -1.07 -7.59 0.35
C ALA A 135 -2.06 -8.60 -0.26
N TYR A 136 -2.52 -8.35 -1.49
CA TYR A 136 -3.41 -9.26 -2.21
C TYR A 136 -2.75 -10.61 -2.55
N GLN A 137 -1.46 -10.62 -2.87
CA GLN A 137 -0.71 -11.85 -3.12
C GLN A 137 -0.65 -12.73 -1.86
N VAL A 138 -0.47 -12.14 -0.69
CA VAL A 138 -0.54 -12.85 0.61
C VAL A 138 -1.91 -13.49 0.81
N ILE A 139 -2.99 -12.76 0.52
CA ILE A 139 -4.37 -13.27 0.62
C ILE A 139 -4.63 -14.39 -0.40
N LYS A 140 -4.07 -14.31 -1.62
CA LYS A 140 -4.29 -15.32 -2.67
C LYS A 140 -3.54 -16.62 -2.40
N GLU A 141 -2.35 -16.54 -1.80
CA GLU A 141 -1.55 -17.73 -1.46
C GLU A 141 -2.21 -18.59 -0.38
N GLU A 142 -2.94 -17.97 0.57
CA GLU A 142 -3.81 -18.67 1.53
C GLU A 142 -4.74 -19.65 0.82
N THR A 143 -5.35 -19.24 -0.29
CA THR A 143 -6.37 -20.05 -0.98
C THR A 143 -5.79 -21.23 -1.77
N LYS A 144 -4.46 -21.33 -1.92
CA LYS A 144 -3.79 -22.38 -2.71
C LYS A 144 -3.15 -23.49 -1.89
N GLU A 145 -2.83 -23.26 -0.61
CA GLU A 145 -2.23 -24.27 0.25
C GLU A 145 -3.31 -25.26 0.73
N GLU A 146 -3.66 -26.22 -0.13
CA GLU A 146 -4.56 -27.36 0.14
C GLU A 146 -3.92 -28.42 1.07
N THR A 147 -3.26 -28.02 2.16
CA THR A 147 -2.77 -28.95 3.17
C THR A 147 -3.49 -28.76 4.48
N GLU A 148 -4.57 -29.54 4.64
CA GLU A 148 -5.02 -30.20 5.87
C GLU A 148 -4.60 -29.53 7.19
N LYS A 149 -5.29 -28.44 7.57
CA LYS A 149 -5.81 -28.15 8.92
C LYS A 149 -6.50 -26.79 8.93
N GLU A 150 -7.51 -26.67 9.78
CA GLU A 150 -8.29 -25.48 10.13
C GLU A 150 -7.40 -24.34 10.69
N ARG A 151 -6.47 -23.81 9.89
CA ARG A 151 -5.68 -22.65 10.30
C ARG A 151 -6.52 -21.41 10.11
N ASP A 152 -6.46 -20.53 11.10
CA ASP A 152 -7.12 -19.23 11.02
C ASP A 152 -6.45 -18.38 9.93
N PRO A 153 -7.21 -17.74 9.02
CA PRO A 153 -6.65 -16.83 8.02
C PRO A 153 -5.74 -15.74 8.62
N VAL A 154 -6.07 -15.26 9.82
CA VAL A 154 -5.28 -14.22 10.51
C VAL A 154 -3.88 -14.72 10.87
N ASP A 155 -3.74 -15.99 11.25
CA ASP A 155 -2.43 -16.57 11.56
C ASP A 155 -1.58 -16.70 10.28
N VAL A 156 -2.20 -17.06 9.15
CA VAL A 156 -1.51 -17.12 7.85
C VAL A 156 -1.02 -15.73 7.44
N TYR A 157 -1.86 -14.70 7.58
CA TYR A 157 -1.48 -13.31 7.29
C TYR A 157 -0.30 -12.87 8.16
N TYR A 158 -0.36 -13.16 9.46
CA TYR A 158 0.70 -12.84 10.42
C TYR A 158 2.05 -13.49 10.03
N GLU A 159 2.05 -14.78 9.69
CA GLU A 159 3.28 -15.49 9.28
C GLU A 159 3.88 -14.92 7.99
N LYS A 160 3.02 -14.60 7.02
CA LYS A 160 3.46 -14.08 5.71
C LYS A 160 4.01 -12.64 5.80
N LEU A 161 3.61 -11.87 6.82
CA LEU A 161 4.21 -10.56 7.09
C LEU A 161 5.69 -10.66 7.50
N LYS A 162 6.15 -11.80 8.04
CA LYS A 162 7.53 -11.95 8.52
C LYS A 162 7.95 -10.81 9.46
N CYS A 163 7.01 -10.43 10.31
CA CYS A 163 7.14 -9.29 11.19
C CYS A 163 6.50 -9.65 12.52
N LYS A 164 7.30 -9.58 13.58
CA LYS A 164 6.86 -9.84 14.94
C LYS A 164 6.14 -8.60 15.46
N LEU A 165 4.91 -8.79 15.93
CA LEU A 165 4.06 -7.74 16.47
C LEU A 165 3.79 -8.02 17.95
N GLU A 166 3.96 -7.02 18.80
CA GLU A 166 3.69 -7.12 20.24
C GLU A 166 2.83 -5.94 20.70
N VAL A 167 1.78 -6.22 21.46
CA VAL A 167 0.93 -5.16 22.03
C VAL A 167 1.67 -4.49 23.19
N VAL A 168 1.79 -3.17 23.13
CA VAL A 168 2.33 -2.36 24.24
C VAL A 168 1.21 -2.08 25.23
N GLU A 169 1.48 -2.35 26.51
CA GLU A 169 0.50 -2.14 27.58
C GLU A 169 0.19 -0.65 27.78
N HIS A 170 -1.11 -0.32 27.89
CA HIS A 170 -1.65 1.05 28.01
C HIS A 170 -1.17 1.86 29.23
N GLY A 171 -0.58 1.21 30.23
CA GLY A 171 0.03 1.86 31.40
C GLY A 171 1.56 1.96 31.36
N SER A 172 2.21 1.39 30.36
CA SER A 172 3.67 1.30 30.32
C SER A 172 4.34 2.67 30.09
N ALA A 173 5.62 2.78 30.48
CA ALA A 173 6.40 3.98 30.22
C ALA A 173 6.54 4.26 28.71
N GLU A 174 6.65 3.21 27.90
CA GLU A 174 6.69 3.30 26.43
C GLU A 174 5.40 3.88 25.87
N PHE A 175 4.24 3.37 26.30
CA PHE A 175 2.93 3.88 25.86
C PHE A 175 2.78 5.37 26.19
N ASN A 176 3.08 5.75 27.42
CA ASN A 176 2.99 7.14 27.86
C ASN A 176 3.96 8.06 27.10
N THR A 177 5.15 7.55 26.74
CA THR A 177 6.13 8.32 25.96
C THR A 177 5.60 8.60 24.55
N ILE A 178 5.06 7.57 23.88
CA ILE A 178 4.50 7.72 22.53
C ILE A 178 3.24 8.59 22.53
N LYS A 179 2.39 8.44 23.55
CA LYS A 179 1.22 9.31 23.74
C LYS A 179 1.62 10.76 23.91
N ALA A 180 2.56 11.05 24.81
CA ALA A 180 3.09 12.39 24.98
C ALA A 180 3.74 12.92 23.70
N TYR A 181 4.43 12.06 22.93
CA TYR A 181 5.02 12.46 21.66
C TYR A 181 3.94 12.87 20.64
N MET A 182 2.85 12.11 20.54
CA MET A 182 1.70 12.42 19.68
C MET A 182 1.04 13.75 20.09
N ASP A 183 0.69 13.88 21.37
CA ASP A 183 -0.01 15.06 21.90
C ASP A 183 0.82 16.34 21.69
N ASN A 184 2.14 16.27 21.91
CA ASN A 184 3.04 17.42 21.79
C ASN A 184 3.39 17.80 20.34
N THR A 185 3.14 16.92 19.37
CA THR A 185 3.49 17.14 17.95
C THR A 185 2.27 17.28 17.04
N HIS A 186 1.07 17.44 17.62
CA HIS A 186 -0.12 17.78 16.86
C HIS A 186 0.03 19.18 16.24
N GLY A 187 -0.06 19.26 14.92
CA GLY A 187 0.16 20.53 14.20
C GLY A 187 -0.97 21.53 14.48
N GLU A 188 -0.61 22.76 14.84
CA GLU A 188 -1.57 23.83 15.20
C GLU A 188 -2.59 24.13 14.10
N THR A 189 -2.26 23.86 12.83
CA THR A 189 -3.13 24.08 11.67
C THR A 189 -4.06 22.90 11.35
N HIS A 190 -3.90 21.75 12.01
CA HIS A 190 -4.67 20.52 11.74
C HIS A 190 -5.85 20.32 12.69
N THR A 191 -6.60 21.39 13.00
CA THR A 191 -7.71 21.40 13.97
C THR A 191 -9.00 20.73 13.48
N MET A 192 -9.00 20.14 12.29
CA MET A 192 -10.17 19.49 11.69
C MET A 192 -10.46 18.11 12.32
N PHE A 193 -9.52 17.58 13.10
CA PHE A 193 -9.64 16.28 13.78
C PHE A 193 -8.79 16.25 15.04
N ASP A 194 -9.20 15.42 15.99
CA ASP A 194 -8.40 15.03 17.15
C ASP A 194 -7.91 13.58 16.98
N LEU A 195 -6.80 13.24 17.60
CA LEU A 195 -6.23 11.89 17.56
C LEU A 195 -6.36 11.23 18.93
N GLU A 196 -6.81 9.98 18.94
CA GLU A 196 -6.84 9.12 20.11
C GLU A 196 -6.06 7.84 19.81
N ILE A 197 -5.13 7.47 20.70
CA ILE A 197 -4.40 6.21 20.58
C ILE A 197 -5.28 5.08 21.08
N VAL A 198 -5.71 4.22 20.15
CA VAL A 198 -6.45 2.99 20.47
C VAL A 198 -5.50 1.90 20.96
N ASP A 199 -4.43 1.62 20.23
CA ASP A 199 -3.42 0.63 20.60
C ASP A 199 -2.04 1.04 20.06
N ILE A 200 -0.98 0.60 20.75
CA ILE A 200 0.40 0.72 20.27
C ILE A 200 0.95 -0.68 20.07
N ILE A 201 1.45 -0.94 18.87
CA ILE A 201 2.07 -2.20 18.51
C ILE A 201 3.56 -1.97 18.30
N ARG A 202 4.39 -2.69 19.06
CA ARG A 202 5.81 -2.79 18.80
C ARG A 202 6.02 -3.70 17.60
N VAL A 203 6.81 -3.22 16.64
CA VAL A 203 7.05 -3.85 15.36
C VAL A 203 8.53 -4.24 15.28
N ASP A 204 8.79 -5.52 15.00
CA ASP A 204 10.13 -6.08 14.81
C ASP A 204 10.14 -6.86 13.49
N ARG A 205 10.77 -6.29 12.45
CA ARG A 205 10.76 -6.81 11.08
C ARG A 205 11.97 -7.71 10.84
N GLU A 206 11.75 -8.84 10.17
CA GLU A 206 12.82 -9.80 9.87
C GLU A 206 13.99 -9.14 9.12
N GLY A 207 15.19 -9.27 9.70
CA GLY A 207 16.42 -8.75 9.11
C GLY A 207 16.61 -7.22 9.24
N GLU A 208 15.70 -6.49 9.89
CA GLU A 208 15.76 -5.02 9.92
C GLU A 208 16.84 -4.50 10.87
N ASP A 209 17.01 -5.12 12.05
CA ASP A 209 18.06 -4.77 13.01
C ASP A 209 19.46 -4.94 12.39
N GLU A 210 19.68 -6.01 11.62
CA GLU A 210 20.96 -6.28 10.94
C GLU A 210 21.25 -5.30 9.80
N ARG A 211 20.21 -4.74 9.16
CA ARG A 211 20.35 -3.72 8.10
C ARG A 211 20.44 -2.31 8.67
N PHE A 212 20.03 -2.10 9.92
CA PHE A 212 20.00 -0.80 10.55
C PHE A 212 21.42 -0.30 10.83
N LYS A 213 21.73 0.91 10.34
CA LYS A 213 23.05 1.54 10.48
C LYS A 213 23.23 2.17 11.86
N ALA A 214 23.35 1.33 12.88
CA ALA A 214 23.46 1.73 14.28
C ALA A 214 24.70 2.61 14.58
N GLU A 215 25.73 2.55 13.74
CA GLU A 215 26.96 3.35 13.84
C GLU A 215 26.75 4.83 13.49
N LEU A 216 25.67 5.16 12.78
CA LEU A 216 25.33 6.55 12.48
C LEU A 216 24.81 7.25 13.74
N GLY A 217 25.34 8.46 13.99
CA GLY A 217 24.85 9.35 15.05
C GLY A 217 23.50 10.00 14.71
N ASN A 218 23.00 10.85 15.61
CA ASN A 218 21.74 11.60 15.44
C ASN A 218 20.52 10.71 15.12
N ARG A 219 20.32 9.65 15.90
CA ARG A 219 19.16 8.77 15.76
C ARG A 219 17.93 9.42 16.39
N MET A 220 16.85 9.51 15.63
CA MET A 220 15.59 10.12 16.05
C MET A 220 14.43 9.17 15.76
N LEU A 221 13.43 9.18 16.64
CA LEU A 221 12.14 8.52 16.40
C LEU A 221 11.23 9.53 15.67
N LEU A 222 10.78 9.18 14.47
CA LEU A 222 9.99 10.08 13.60
C LEU A 222 8.68 9.42 13.18
N TRP A 223 7.69 10.25 12.86
CA TRP A 223 6.39 9.79 12.37
C TRP A 223 6.43 9.46 10.87
N HIS A 224 5.73 8.38 10.49
CA HIS A 224 5.40 8.07 9.11
C HIS A 224 3.94 7.61 9.04
N GLY A 225 3.12 8.32 8.28
CA GLY A 225 1.72 7.97 8.02
C GLY A 225 1.54 7.51 6.59
N SER A 226 0.74 6.46 6.40
CA SER A 226 0.37 5.92 5.08
C SER A 226 -1.09 5.48 5.09
N ALA A 227 -1.66 5.20 3.91
CA ALA A 227 -2.99 4.60 3.82
C ALA A 227 -2.97 3.18 4.41
N THR A 228 -4.07 2.77 5.06
CA THR A 228 -4.20 1.44 5.68
C THR A 228 -3.84 0.30 4.74
N ALA A 229 -4.28 0.37 3.47
CA ALA A 229 -3.99 -0.69 2.49
C ALA A 229 -2.50 -0.82 2.14
N ASN A 230 -1.68 0.18 2.47
CA ASN A 230 -0.25 0.15 2.19
C ASN A 230 0.53 -0.62 3.27
N TYR A 231 -0.03 -0.75 4.49
CA TYR A 231 0.66 -1.38 5.62
C TYR A 231 0.95 -2.86 5.40
N GLY A 232 0.21 -3.57 4.54
CA GLY A 232 0.54 -4.95 4.17
C GLY A 232 1.89 -5.05 3.44
N GLY A 233 2.18 -4.10 2.55
CA GLY A 233 3.48 -3.97 1.90
C GLY A 233 4.56 -3.43 2.83
N ILE A 234 4.25 -2.40 3.62
CA ILE A 234 5.20 -1.78 4.56
C ILE A 234 5.63 -2.76 5.66
N LEU A 235 4.72 -3.53 6.25
CA LEU A 235 5.06 -4.49 7.32
C LEU A 235 5.77 -5.73 6.77
N SER A 236 5.54 -6.12 5.51
CA SER A 236 6.24 -7.27 4.91
C SER A 236 7.59 -6.93 4.30
N GLN A 237 7.72 -5.78 3.63
CA GLN A 237 8.91 -5.43 2.83
C GLN A 237 9.64 -4.18 3.31
N GLY A 238 9.00 -3.37 4.15
CA GLY A 238 9.60 -2.19 4.78
C GLY A 238 9.27 -0.93 4.00
N LEU A 239 9.75 0.19 4.52
CA LEU A 239 9.72 1.44 3.76
C LEU A 239 10.70 1.33 2.59
N ARG A 240 10.16 1.42 1.38
CA ARG A 240 10.94 1.33 0.14
C ARG A 240 11.17 2.72 -0.40
N ILE A 241 12.32 2.91 -1.02
CA ILE A 241 12.55 4.06 -1.88
C ILE A 241 11.66 3.89 -3.11
N ALA A 242 11.16 5.00 -3.64
CA ALA A 242 10.46 5.01 -4.91
C ALA A 242 11.31 4.27 -5.98
N PRO A 243 10.68 3.51 -6.88
CA PRO A 243 11.41 2.78 -7.91
C PRO A 243 12.23 3.75 -8.77
N PRO A 244 13.36 3.32 -9.36
CA PRO A 244 14.20 4.19 -10.18
C PRO A 244 13.47 4.76 -11.40
N GLU A 245 12.39 4.10 -11.84
CA GLU A 245 11.51 4.57 -12.89
C GLU A 245 10.54 5.66 -12.45
N ALA A 246 10.38 5.92 -11.15
CA ALA A 246 9.50 6.97 -10.64
C ALA A 246 10.12 8.37 -10.79
N PRO A 247 9.30 9.39 -11.08
CA PRO A 247 9.77 10.78 -11.21
C PRO A 247 10.34 11.30 -9.89
N MET A 248 11.40 12.11 -9.96
CA MET A 248 12.09 12.71 -8.81
C MET A 248 11.59 14.12 -8.50
#